data_AF-A0A8K0X9C2-F1
#
_entry.id   AF-A0A8K0X9C2-F1
#
_cell.length_a   1.000
_cell.length_b   1.000
_cell.length_c   1.000
_cell.angle_alpha   90.00
_cell.angle_beta   90.00
_cell.angle_gamma   90.00
#
_symmetry.space_group_name_H-M   'P 1'
#
loop_
_entity.id
_entity.type
_entity.pdbx_description
1 polymer ?
#
loop_
_entity_poly.entity_id
_entity_poly.type
_entity_poly.pdbx_seq_one_letter_code
_entity_poly.pdbx_strand_id
1 'polypeptide(L)'
;MPAIAPPPMERHCLVTIGATARFTQLLHEVLQPEFLNHLAANNFTHLTLQCGKDLAQVREDLLALDPRPALQIATFAFVDDLVPDMVRCRADPKAGRAAGAVIAHAGTGTILDSFRVSAPLIVVPNPTLKDNHQEELAEEIQHQGYAIWGRLGQLVYALEQLDLLVAETAAQFRPHPVVPPPRQIDVWSVAGAIMERAGGVLMPAAELQKEETSQMAMD
;
A
#
# COMPACT_ATOMS: atom_id res chain seq x y z
N MET A 1 -8.00 36.76 13.86
CA MET A 1 -8.25 35.96 12.64
C MET A 1 -8.20 34.51 13.07
N PRO A 2 -9.28 33.72 12.95
CA PRO A 2 -9.20 32.31 13.28
C PRO A 2 -8.30 31.64 12.23
N ALA A 3 -7.32 30.87 12.70
CA ALA A 3 -6.50 30.04 11.83
C ALA A 3 -7.44 29.11 11.06
N ILE A 4 -7.45 29.22 9.73
CA ILE A 4 -8.09 28.25 8.85
C ILE A 4 -7.38 26.94 9.15
N ALA A 5 -8.05 26.05 9.90
CA ALA A 5 -7.56 24.70 10.11
C ALA A 5 -7.26 24.12 8.73
N PRO A 6 -6.10 23.48 8.53
CA PRO A 6 -5.82 22.80 7.27
C PRO A 6 -7.01 21.87 6.95
N PRO A 7 -7.40 21.73 5.68
CA PRO A 7 -8.47 20.79 5.31
C PRO A 7 -8.17 19.44 5.96
N PRO A 8 -9.16 18.77 6.56
CA PRO A 8 -8.93 17.55 7.32
C PRO A 8 -8.21 16.57 6.41
N MET A 9 -6.93 16.31 6.72
CA MET A 9 -6.12 15.44 5.88
C MET A 9 -6.75 14.05 5.94
N GLU A 10 -7.07 13.49 4.79
CA GLU A 10 -7.65 12.17 4.76
C GLU A 10 -6.59 11.18 5.23
N ARG A 11 -6.91 10.45 6.29
CA ARG A 11 -6.08 9.37 6.81
C ARG A 11 -6.86 8.07 6.63
N HIS A 12 -6.29 7.18 5.83
CA HIS A 12 -6.87 5.90 5.42
C HIS A 12 -6.22 4.76 6.20
N CYS A 13 -7.03 3.85 6.75
CA CYS A 13 -6.57 2.60 7.31
C CYS A 13 -7.10 1.46 6.46
N LEU A 14 -6.21 0.65 5.90
CA LEU A 14 -6.57 -0.51 5.12
C LEU A 14 -6.28 -1.76 5.93
N VAL A 15 -7.27 -2.62 6.12
CA VAL A 15 -7.10 -3.92 6.78
C VAL A 15 -7.34 -5.02 5.77
N THR A 16 -6.42 -5.98 5.67
CA THR A 16 -6.53 -7.09 4.72
C THR A 16 -6.09 -8.43 5.31
N ILE A 17 -6.95 -9.42 5.17
CA ILE A 17 -6.72 -10.81 5.60
C ILE A 17 -6.21 -11.71 4.47
N GLY A 18 -6.01 -11.16 3.27
CA GLY A 18 -5.59 -11.91 2.07
C GLY A 18 -6.68 -12.76 1.43
N ALA A 19 -6.25 -13.62 0.49
CA ALA A 19 -7.14 -14.44 -0.34
C ALA A 19 -7.47 -15.81 0.30
N THR A 20 -6.50 -16.40 0.97
CA THR A 20 -6.46 -17.85 1.23
C THR A 20 -6.86 -18.23 2.65
N ALA A 21 -6.60 -17.37 3.64
CA ALA A 21 -6.87 -17.66 5.04
C ALA A 21 -8.11 -16.91 5.56
N ARG A 22 -8.98 -17.61 6.28
CA ARG A 22 -10.00 -16.96 7.10
C ARG A 22 -9.35 -16.42 8.35
N PHE A 23 -9.42 -15.12 8.58
CA PHE A 23 -8.88 -14.49 9.77
C PHE A 23 -9.94 -13.62 10.45
N THR A 24 -10.98 -14.28 10.94
CA THR A 24 -12.11 -13.63 11.63
C THR A 24 -11.69 -12.95 12.93
N GLN A 25 -10.65 -13.45 13.61
CA GLN A 25 -10.13 -12.84 14.84
C GLN A 25 -9.62 -11.41 14.60
N LEU A 26 -8.84 -11.20 13.54
CA LEU A 26 -8.36 -9.86 13.18
C LEU A 26 -9.53 -8.93 12.85
N LEU A 27 -10.50 -9.42 12.06
CA LEU A 27 -11.69 -8.65 11.69
C LEU A 27 -12.53 -8.26 12.92
N HIS A 28 -12.73 -9.19 13.85
CA HIS A 28 -13.46 -8.90 15.08
C HIS A 28 -12.72 -7.90 15.97
N GLU A 29 -11.39 -7.96 16.01
CA GLU A 29 -10.57 -7.02 16.79
C GLU A 29 -10.60 -5.61 16.21
N VAL A 30 -10.46 -5.43 14.90
CA VAL A 30 -10.53 -4.11 14.26
C VAL A 30 -11.93 -3.49 14.30
N LEU A 31 -12.97 -4.30 14.54
CA LEU A 31 -14.34 -3.82 14.76
C LEU A 31 -14.64 -3.51 16.23
N GLN A 32 -13.71 -3.76 17.16
CA GLN A 32 -13.93 -3.43 18.56
C GLN A 32 -14.06 -1.91 18.78
N PRO A 33 -14.94 -1.48 19.70
CA PRO A 33 -15.11 -0.06 20.02
C PRO A 33 -13.81 0.63 20.43
N GLU A 34 -12.92 -0.09 21.12
CA GLU A 34 -11.60 0.39 21.55
C GLU A 34 -10.72 0.78 20.36
N PHE A 35 -10.62 -0.10 19.36
CA PHE A 35 -9.84 0.16 18.15
C PHE A 35 -10.45 1.28 17.31
N LEU A 36 -11.77 1.29 17.14
CA LEU A 36 -12.48 2.36 16.42
C LEU A 36 -12.35 3.72 17.13
N ASN A 37 -12.36 3.74 18.47
CA ASN A 37 -12.11 4.96 19.26
C ASN A 37 -10.69 5.45 19.05
N HIS A 38 -9.72 4.54 19.03
CA HIS A 38 -8.32 4.88 18.80
C HIS A 38 -8.08 5.42 17.39
N LEU A 39 -8.72 4.84 16.37
CA LEU A 39 -8.70 5.38 15.01
C LEU A 39 -9.26 6.80 14.95
N ALA A 40 -10.43 7.03 15.56
CA ALA A 40 -11.03 8.37 15.61
C ALA A 40 -10.14 9.39 16.35
N ALA A 41 -9.48 8.97 17.44
CA ALA A 41 -8.55 9.81 18.19
C ALA A 41 -7.28 10.16 17.39
N ASN A 42 -6.85 9.28 16.48
CA ASN A 42 -5.69 9.48 15.61
C ASN A 42 -6.05 10.10 14.24
N ASN A 43 -7.22 10.73 14.15
CA ASN A 43 -7.73 11.41 12.97
C ASN A 43 -7.88 10.51 11.73
N PHE A 44 -8.12 9.21 11.92
CA PHE A 44 -8.49 8.34 10.83
C PHE A 44 -9.90 8.66 10.34
N THR A 45 -9.99 8.94 9.05
CA THR A 45 -11.24 9.33 8.37
C THR A 45 -11.90 8.16 7.66
N HIS A 46 -11.09 7.21 7.19
CA HIS A 46 -11.54 6.08 6.39
C HIS A 46 -10.90 4.79 6.91
N LEU A 47 -11.72 3.77 7.16
CA LEU A 47 -11.31 2.42 7.47
C LEU A 47 -11.84 1.50 6.38
N THR A 48 -10.94 0.90 5.61
CA THR A 48 -11.28 0.00 4.52
C THR A 48 -10.90 -1.42 4.90
N LEU A 49 -11.87 -2.32 4.91
CA LEU A 49 -11.73 -3.70 5.32
C LEU A 49 -11.86 -4.60 4.08
N GLN A 50 -10.78 -5.29 3.73
CA GLN A 50 -10.80 -6.34 2.73
C GLN A 50 -11.18 -7.66 3.39
N CYS A 51 -12.45 -8.03 3.28
CA CYS A 51 -13.02 -9.23 3.86
C CYS A 51 -13.46 -10.12 2.70
N GLY A 52 -12.61 -11.07 2.26
CA GLY A 52 -12.89 -11.88 1.08
C GLY A 52 -14.22 -12.64 1.15
N LYS A 53 -14.22 -13.81 1.81
CA LYS A 53 -15.44 -14.65 1.95
C LYS A 53 -16.30 -14.24 3.16
N ASP A 54 -15.73 -13.49 4.08
CA ASP A 54 -16.36 -13.08 5.35
C ASP A 54 -17.08 -11.71 5.25
N LEU A 55 -17.21 -11.16 4.04
CA LEU A 55 -17.82 -9.84 3.79
C LEU A 55 -19.23 -9.71 4.37
N ALA A 56 -20.06 -10.74 4.21
CA ALA A 56 -21.45 -10.71 4.65
C ALA A 56 -21.55 -10.55 6.17
N GLN A 57 -20.76 -11.32 6.93
CA GLN A 57 -20.75 -11.26 8.39
C GLN A 57 -20.25 -9.91 8.88
N VAL A 58 -19.12 -9.43 8.34
CA VAL A 58 -18.55 -8.13 8.72
C VAL A 58 -19.52 -6.99 8.43
N ARG A 59 -20.26 -7.06 7.33
CA ARG A 59 -21.26 -6.05 7.00
C ARG A 59 -22.43 -6.03 7.98
N GLU A 60 -22.86 -7.19 8.46
CA GLU A 60 -23.87 -7.28 9.53
C GLU A 60 -23.34 -6.71 10.85
N ASP A 61 -22.10 -7.06 11.22
CA ASP A 61 -21.45 -6.53 12.42
C ASP A 61 -21.29 -5.00 12.36
N LEU A 62 -21.01 -4.44 11.18
CA LEU A 62 -20.97 -3.00 10.94
C LEU A 62 -22.32 -2.30 11.06
N LEU A 63 -23.40 -2.96 10.65
CA LEU A 63 -24.76 -2.43 10.81
C LEU A 63 -25.20 -2.44 12.28
N ALA A 64 -24.67 -3.35 13.07
CA ALA A 64 -24.91 -3.42 14.51
C ALA A 64 -24.08 -2.42 15.32
N LEU A 65 -23.06 -1.81 14.72
CA LEU A 65 -22.22 -0.79 15.36
C LEU A 65 -22.87 0.60 15.30
N ASP A 66 -22.64 1.39 16.36
CA ASP A 66 -23.12 2.77 16.40
C ASP A 66 -22.51 3.61 15.26
N PRO A 67 -23.31 4.43 14.55
CA PRO A 67 -22.82 5.24 13.45
C PRO A 67 -21.85 6.30 13.98
N ARG A 68 -20.60 6.24 13.50
CA ARG A 68 -19.55 7.19 13.86
C ARG A 68 -19.35 8.19 12.72
N PRO A 69 -19.80 9.45 12.83
CA PRO A 69 -19.68 10.41 11.74
C PRO A 69 -18.23 10.79 11.41
N ALA A 70 -17.30 10.53 12.35
CA ALA A 70 -15.88 10.81 12.17
C ALA A 70 -15.12 9.75 11.36
N LEU A 71 -15.67 8.53 11.21
CA LEU A 71 -14.97 7.40 10.58
C LEU A 71 -15.87 6.72 9.56
N GLN A 72 -15.50 6.79 8.29
CA GLN A 72 -16.17 6.06 7.22
C GLN A 72 -15.60 4.65 7.13
N ILE A 73 -16.44 3.65 7.40
CA ILE A 73 -16.03 2.25 7.32
C ILE A 73 -16.57 1.66 6.01
N ALA A 74 -15.67 1.16 5.17
CA ALA A 74 -15.98 0.51 3.91
C ALA A 74 -15.47 -0.93 3.91
N THR A 75 -16.24 -1.86 3.37
CA THR A 75 -15.83 -3.26 3.22
C THR A 75 -15.88 -3.65 1.76
N PHE A 76 -14.89 -4.40 1.28
CA PHE A 76 -14.86 -4.90 -0.08
C PHE A 76 -14.36 -6.35 -0.11
N ALA A 77 -14.70 -7.05 -1.20
CA ALA A 77 -14.29 -8.43 -1.40
C ALA A 77 -12.80 -8.52 -1.74
N PHE A 78 -12.29 -9.74 -1.92
CA PHE A 78 -10.93 -9.91 -2.42
C PHE A 78 -10.77 -9.28 -3.81
N VAL A 79 -9.73 -8.45 -3.98
CA VAL A 79 -9.35 -7.80 -5.24
C VAL A 79 -7.91 -8.17 -5.53
N ASP A 80 -7.60 -8.47 -6.79
CA ASP A 80 -6.25 -8.84 -7.22
C ASP A 80 -5.25 -7.67 -7.12
N ASP A 81 -5.70 -6.44 -7.37
CA ASP A 81 -4.90 -5.22 -7.24
C ASP A 81 -5.26 -4.43 -5.97
N LEU A 82 -4.51 -4.65 -4.89
CA LEU A 82 -4.62 -3.88 -3.63
C LEU A 82 -3.80 -2.58 -3.64
N VAL A 83 -2.93 -2.43 -4.64
CA VAL A 83 -2.03 -1.28 -4.82
C VAL A 83 -2.75 0.07 -4.75
N PRO A 84 -3.91 0.30 -5.40
CA PRO A 84 -4.59 1.59 -5.36
C PRO A 84 -5.02 2.00 -3.94
N ASP A 85 -5.50 1.05 -3.13
CA ASP A 85 -5.93 1.30 -1.75
C ASP A 85 -4.75 1.49 -0.80
N MET A 86 -3.65 0.76 -1.02
CA MET A 86 -2.41 0.99 -0.26
C MET A 86 -1.79 2.35 -0.60
N VAL A 87 -1.86 2.81 -1.86
CA VAL A 87 -1.43 4.15 -2.24
C VAL A 87 -2.26 5.24 -1.55
N ARG A 88 -3.55 5.01 -1.29
CA ARG A 88 -4.39 5.93 -0.48
C ARG A 88 -3.93 6.01 0.97
N CYS A 89 -3.33 4.94 1.50
CA CYS A 89 -2.75 4.91 2.84
C CYS A 89 -1.37 5.58 2.92
N ARG A 90 -0.77 5.96 1.79
CA ARG A 90 0.49 6.69 1.79
C ARG A 90 0.26 8.18 2.05
N ALA A 91 1.16 8.79 2.83
CA ALA A 91 1.20 10.23 2.99
C ALA A 91 1.46 10.90 1.64
N ASP A 92 0.53 11.74 1.18
CA ASP A 92 0.70 12.60 0.02
C ASP A 92 0.31 14.03 0.40
N PRO A 93 1.30 14.91 0.68
CA PRO A 93 1.02 16.29 1.03
C PRO A 93 0.43 17.09 -0.15
N LYS A 94 0.58 16.64 -1.41
CA LYS A 94 -0.01 17.30 -2.58
C LYS A 94 -1.49 16.97 -2.73
N ALA A 95 -1.90 15.76 -2.35
CA ALA A 95 -3.29 15.32 -2.38
C ALA A 95 -4.05 15.59 -1.06
N GLY A 96 -3.39 16.15 -0.04
CA GLY A 96 -4.01 16.40 1.26
C GLY A 96 -4.23 15.12 2.08
N ARG A 97 -3.38 14.10 1.92
CA ARG A 97 -3.49 12.80 2.59
C ARG A 97 -2.41 12.62 3.62
N ALA A 98 -2.79 12.22 4.84
CA ALA A 98 -1.86 11.91 5.92
C ALA A 98 -1.32 10.48 5.79
N ALA A 99 -0.26 10.17 6.53
CA ALA A 99 0.26 8.81 6.64
C ALA A 99 -0.82 7.91 7.26
N GLY A 100 -1.35 7.00 6.46
CA GLY A 100 -2.31 5.99 6.88
C GLY A 100 -1.63 4.80 7.54
N ALA A 101 -2.36 3.70 7.62
CA ALA A 101 -1.87 2.43 8.12
C ALA A 101 -2.43 1.28 7.31
N VAL A 102 -1.59 0.33 6.92
CA VAL A 102 -2.02 -0.92 6.30
C VAL A 102 -1.81 -2.04 7.32
N ILE A 103 -2.88 -2.71 7.74
CA ILE A 103 -2.83 -3.87 8.61
C ILE A 103 -3.07 -5.09 7.73
N ALA A 104 -2.03 -5.90 7.57
CA ALA A 104 -2.10 -7.12 6.78
C ALA A 104 -1.87 -8.33 7.67
N HIS A 105 -2.56 -9.43 7.37
CA HIS A 105 -2.07 -10.74 7.80
C HIS A 105 -0.66 -10.98 7.23
N ALA A 106 0.11 -11.90 7.82
CA ALA A 106 1.45 -12.31 7.36
C ALA A 106 1.47 -13.04 6.00
N GLY A 107 0.66 -12.60 5.04
CA GLY A 107 0.66 -13.07 3.66
C GLY A 107 1.72 -12.34 2.84
N THR A 108 2.64 -13.12 2.25
CA THR A 108 3.78 -12.60 1.49
C THR A 108 3.39 -11.65 0.36
N GLY A 109 2.30 -11.92 -0.37
CA GLY A 109 1.86 -11.07 -1.49
C GLY A 109 1.52 -9.65 -1.04
N THR A 110 0.73 -9.53 0.03
CA THR A 110 0.33 -8.24 0.59
C THR A 110 1.51 -7.47 1.17
N ILE A 111 2.46 -8.16 1.81
CA ILE A 111 3.69 -7.54 2.33
C ILE A 111 4.49 -6.93 1.17
N LEU A 112 4.69 -7.69 0.08
CA LEU A 112 5.42 -7.21 -1.09
C LEU A 112 4.73 -6.02 -1.77
N ASP A 113 3.40 -6.05 -1.89
CA ASP A 113 2.64 -4.95 -2.48
C ASP A 113 2.72 -3.68 -1.62
N SER A 114 2.70 -3.82 -0.29
CA SER A 114 2.90 -2.69 0.63
C SER A 114 4.28 -2.06 0.48
N PHE A 115 5.33 -2.88 0.36
CA PHE A 115 6.70 -2.39 0.15
C PHE A 115 6.86 -1.68 -1.19
N ARG A 116 6.23 -2.19 -2.26
CA ARG A 116 6.25 -1.56 -3.59
C ARG A 116 5.71 -0.13 -3.57
N VAL A 117 4.67 0.13 -2.78
CA VAL A 117 4.08 1.46 -2.65
C VAL A 117 4.66 2.29 -1.50
N SER A 118 5.59 1.70 -0.73
CA SER A 118 6.14 2.27 0.50
C SER A 118 5.05 2.73 1.47
N ALA A 119 4.01 1.91 1.63
CA ALA A 119 2.93 2.18 2.57
C ALA A 119 3.33 1.71 3.98
N PRO A 120 2.90 2.43 5.04
CA PRO A 120 3.11 1.99 6.42
C PRO A 120 2.40 0.65 6.67
N LEU A 121 3.15 -0.39 7.04
CA LEU A 121 2.65 -1.76 7.18
C LEU A 121 2.72 -2.25 8.63
N ILE A 122 1.64 -2.86 9.09
CA ILE A 122 1.56 -3.68 10.30
C ILE A 122 1.26 -5.11 9.86
N VAL A 123 2.13 -6.04 10.26
CA VAL A 123 2.01 -7.46 9.96
C VAL A 123 1.48 -8.18 11.18
N VAL A 124 0.29 -8.76 11.07
CA VAL A 124 -0.35 -9.56 12.12
C VAL A 124 -0.27 -11.03 11.76
N PRO A 125 0.62 -11.82 12.37
CA PRO A 125 0.68 -13.26 12.14
C PRO A 125 -0.58 -13.92 12.70
N ASN A 126 -1.02 -15.00 12.06
CA ASN A 126 -2.15 -15.77 12.55
C ASN A 126 -1.64 -16.91 13.47
N PRO A 127 -1.91 -16.88 14.79
CA PRO A 127 -1.42 -17.90 15.72
C PRO A 127 -2.13 -19.25 15.55
N THR A 128 -3.24 -19.30 14.81
CA THR A 128 -3.99 -20.54 14.57
C THR A 128 -3.48 -21.34 13.37
N LEU A 129 -2.64 -20.75 12.51
CA LEU A 129 -2.00 -21.48 11.42
C LEU A 129 -0.74 -22.18 11.96
N LYS A 130 -0.60 -23.46 11.62
CA LYS A 130 0.39 -24.40 12.19
C LYS A 130 1.86 -24.06 11.89
N ASP A 131 2.09 -23.03 11.10
CA ASP A 131 3.40 -22.63 10.58
C ASP A 131 3.86 -21.35 11.29
N ASN A 132 4.69 -21.51 12.33
CA ASN A 132 5.32 -20.40 13.06
C ASN A 132 6.19 -19.50 12.15
N HIS A 133 6.44 -19.91 10.91
CA HIS A 133 7.14 -19.11 9.90
C HIS A 133 6.51 -17.74 9.66
N GLN A 134 5.20 -17.57 9.90
CA GLN A 134 4.57 -16.25 9.83
C GLN A 134 5.06 -15.30 10.93
N GLU A 135 5.29 -15.81 12.14
CA GLU A 135 5.83 -15.03 13.25
C GLU A 135 7.29 -14.67 12.99
N GLU A 136 8.12 -15.64 12.54
CA GLU A 136 9.52 -15.41 12.18
C GLU A 136 9.65 -14.31 11.10
N LEU A 137 8.77 -14.32 10.09
CA LEU A 137 8.76 -13.30 9.05
C LEU A 137 8.40 -11.92 9.62
N ALA A 138 7.38 -11.84 10.49
CA ALA A 138 6.98 -10.57 11.10
C ALA A 138 8.08 -9.99 12.00
N GLU A 139 8.77 -10.85 12.76
CA GLU A 139 9.88 -10.47 13.62
C GLU A 139 11.08 -9.95 12.81
N GLU A 140 11.49 -10.67 11.75
CA GLU A 140 12.62 -10.24 10.92
C GLU A 140 12.31 -8.92 10.19
N ILE A 141 11.09 -8.76 9.66
CA ILE A 141 10.70 -7.51 8.98
C ILE A 141 10.72 -6.32 9.95
N GLN A 142 10.30 -6.53 11.21
CA GLN A 142 10.40 -5.48 12.23
C GLN A 142 11.85 -5.20 12.63
N HIS A 143 12.68 -6.23 12.78
CA HIS A 143 14.10 -6.07 13.07
C HIS A 143 14.83 -5.27 12.00
N GLN A 144 14.45 -5.45 10.74
CA GLN A 144 14.94 -4.66 9.60
C GLN A 144 14.33 -3.25 9.51
N GLY A 145 13.30 -2.94 10.30
CA GLY A 145 12.63 -1.63 10.32
C GLY A 145 11.73 -1.36 9.11
N TYR A 146 11.20 -2.40 8.45
CA TYR A 146 10.32 -2.21 7.28
C TYR A 146 8.83 -2.27 7.60
N ALA A 147 8.43 -2.98 8.65
CA ALA A 147 7.03 -3.05 9.11
C ALA A 147 6.97 -3.27 10.62
N ILE A 148 5.80 -3.05 11.22
CA ILE A 148 5.57 -3.32 12.63
C ILE A 148 4.95 -4.70 12.80
N TRP A 149 5.47 -5.48 13.74
CA TRP A 149 4.80 -6.69 14.21
C TRP A 149 3.57 -6.34 15.06
N GLY A 150 2.39 -6.69 14.57
CA GLY A 150 1.14 -6.55 15.30
C GLY A 150 0.77 -7.86 15.99
N ARG A 151 0.47 -7.80 17.28
CA ARG A 151 -0.14 -8.93 18.01
C ARG A 151 -1.64 -8.72 18.15
N LEU A 152 -2.39 -9.81 18.08
CA LEU A 152 -3.82 -9.80 18.40
C LEU A 152 -4.01 -9.36 19.86
N GLY A 153 -4.95 -8.45 20.09
CA GLY A 153 -5.23 -7.74 21.34
C GLY A 153 -4.38 -6.49 21.56
N GLN A 154 -3.39 -6.20 20.72
CA GLN A 154 -2.45 -5.08 20.87
C GLN A 154 -2.30 -4.25 19.58
N LEU A 155 -3.30 -4.28 18.69
CA LEU A 155 -3.28 -3.49 17.45
C LEU A 155 -3.16 -1.98 17.70
N VAL A 156 -3.71 -1.50 18.82
CA VAL A 156 -3.60 -0.10 19.26
C VAL A 156 -2.12 0.29 19.44
N TYR A 157 -1.36 -0.53 20.15
CA TYR A 157 0.08 -0.32 20.36
C TYR A 157 0.84 -0.41 19.03
N ALA A 158 0.47 -1.33 18.14
CA ALA A 158 1.10 -1.46 16.83
C ALA A 158 0.92 -0.20 15.96
N LEU A 159 -0.23 0.48 16.05
CA LEU A 159 -0.45 1.76 15.36
C LEU A 159 0.44 2.88 15.89
N GLU A 160 0.63 2.97 17.21
CA GLU A 160 1.54 3.96 17.80
C GLU A 160 3.00 3.72 17.37
N GLN A 161 3.44 2.47 17.36
CA GLN A 161 4.77 2.10 16.87
C GLN A 161 4.93 2.37 15.38
N LEU A 162 3.86 2.21 14.60
CA LEU A 162 3.87 2.51 13.17
C LEU A 162 4.09 4.00 12.93
N ASP A 163 3.46 4.87 13.71
CA ASP A 163 3.63 6.32 13.58
C ASP A 163 5.08 6.75 13.88
N LEU A 164 5.72 6.11 14.86
CA LEU A 164 7.15 6.28 15.12
C LEU A 164 8.00 5.77 13.96
N LEU A 165 7.72 4.57 13.44
CA LEU A 165 8.45 4.00 12.31
C LEU A 165 8.35 4.86 11.06
N VAL A 166 7.18 5.41 10.76
CA VAL A 166 6.97 6.31 9.62
C VAL A 166 7.78 7.59 9.80
N ALA A 167 7.82 8.14 11.01
CA ALA A 167 8.63 9.31 11.32
C ALA A 167 10.15 9.02 11.18
N GLU A 168 10.62 7.88 11.69
CA GLU A 168 12.01 7.43 11.55
C GLU A 168 12.39 7.14 10.10
N THR A 169 11.54 6.41 9.37
CA THR A 169 11.74 6.08 7.95
C THR A 169 11.77 7.35 7.11
N ALA A 170 10.90 8.33 7.38
CA ALA A 170 10.92 9.62 6.70
C ALA A 170 12.21 10.42 6.98
N ALA A 171 12.80 10.25 8.17
CA ALA A 171 14.07 10.87 8.52
C ALA A 171 15.26 10.15 7.87
N GLN A 172 15.22 8.81 7.79
CA GLN A 172 16.31 7.95 7.35
C GLN A 172 16.37 7.81 5.81
N PHE A 173 15.21 7.71 5.15
CA PHE A 173 15.09 7.63 3.70
C PHE A 173 14.66 8.96 3.10
N ARG A 174 15.54 9.97 3.19
CA ARG A 174 15.39 11.15 2.33
C ARG A 174 15.63 10.69 0.89
N PRO A 175 14.66 10.82 -0.04
CA PRO A 175 14.94 10.55 -1.45
C PRO A 175 16.11 11.44 -1.85
N HIS A 176 17.19 10.83 -2.33
CA HIS A 176 18.31 11.59 -2.87
C HIS A 176 17.72 12.51 -3.94
N PRO A 177 17.90 13.84 -3.85
CA PRO A 177 17.38 14.73 -4.86
C PRO A 177 18.05 14.29 -6.17
N VAL A 178 17.26 13.70 -7.06
CA VAL A 178 17.71 13.44 -8.42
C VAL A 178 17.85 14.83 -9.02
N VAL A 179 19.05 15.40 -8.93
CA VAL A 179 19.40 16.60 -9.68
C VAL A 179 19.18 16.19 -11.13
N PRO A 180 18.20 16.78 -11.86
CA PRO A 180 18.05 16.46 -13.26
C PRO A 180 19.41 16.76 -13.91
N PRO A 181 19.99 15.79 -14.64
CA PRO A 181 21.30 16.02 -15.24
C PRO A 181 21.20 17.30 -16.09
N PRO A 182 22.23 18.19 -16.05
CA PRO A 182 22.19 19.49 -16.74
C PRO A 182 22.02 19.36 -18.27
N ARG A 183 22.10 18.15 -18.80
CA ARG A 183 21.70 17.80 -20.16
C ARG A 183 20.78 16.60 -20.12
N GLN A 184 19.59 16.77 -20.67
CA GLN A 184 18.70 15.70 -21.10
C GLN A 184 19.40 14.99 -22.27
N ILE A 185 20.26 14.02 -21.95
CA ILE A 185 20.91 13.19 -22.96
C ILE A 185 19.90 12.11 -23.33
N ASP A 186 19.33 12.24 -24.52
CA ASP A 186 18.48 11.20 -25.09
C ASP A 186 19.36 9.98 -25.42
N VAL A 187 19.09 8.88 -24.72
CA VAL A 187 19.84 7.62 -24.83
C VAL A 187 19.83 7.10 -26.27
N TRP A 188 18.75 7.36 -27.02
CA TRP A 188 18.62 6.97 -28.43
C TRP A 188 19.52 7.80 -29.35
N SER A 189 19.70 9.08 -29.06
CA SER A 189 20.62 9.95 -29.81
C SER A 189 22.08 9.50 -29.68
N VAL A 190 22.46 9.03 -28.48
CA VAL A 190 23.83 8.54 -28.20
C VAL A 190 24.07 7.17 -28.82
N ALA A 191 23.08 6.27 -28.74
CA ALA A 191 23.17 4.95 -29.39
C ALA A 191 23.31 5.09 -30.92
N GLY A 192 22.54 5.99 -31.54
CA GLY A 192 22.69 6.31 -32.96
C GLY A 192 24.08 6.83 -33.32
N ALA A 193 24.61 7.80 -32.56
CA ALA A 193 25.92 8.38 -32.82
C ALA A 193 27.09 7.41 -32.61
N ILE A 194 26.97 6.45 -31.67
CA ILE A 194 27.98 5.42 -31.44
C ILE A 194 27.97 4.38 -32.57
N MET A 195 26.79 4.00 -33.08
CA MET A 195 26.65 3.01 -34.15
C MET A 195 26.97 3.58 -35.54
N GLU A 196 26.71 4.86 -35.78
CA GLU A 196 27.13 5.56 -37.00
C GLU A 196 28.66 5.62 -37.13
N ARG A 197 29.35 5.73 -35.98
CA ARG A 197 30.82 5.65 -35.89
C ARG A 197 31.36 4.23 -36.12
N ALA A 198 30.53 3.21 -35.95
CA ALA A 198 30.88 1.79 -36.16
C ALA A 198 30.52 1.27 -37.56
N GLY A 199 30.02 2.13 -38.46
CA GLY A 199 29.83 1.81 -39.88
C GLY A 199 28.62 0.93 -40.20
N GLY A 200 27.63 0.85 -39.30
CA GLY A 200 26.38 0.12 -39.54
C GLY A 200 25.25 1.06 -39.96
N VAL A 201 24.72 0.90 -41.18
CA VAL A 201 23.53 1.61 -41.67
C VAL A 201 22.28 0.98 -41.04
N LEU A 202 21.44 1.78 -40.37
CA LEU A 202 20.09 1.37 -39.97
C LEU A 202 19.06 2.02 -40.90
N MET A 203 18.20 1.18 -41.50
CA MET A 203 17.01 1.64 -42.20
C MET A 203 16.03 2.28 -41.20
N PRO A 204 15.37 3.40 -41.54
CA PRO A 204 14.46 4.08 -40.63
C PRO A 204 13.22 3.22 -40.32
N ALA A 205 12.77 3.25 -39.06
CA ALA A 205 11.66 2.46 -38.53
C ALA A 205 10.29 2.66 -39.24
N ALA A 206 10.18 3.64 -40.13
CA ALA A 206 8.97 3.90 -40.91
C ALA A 206 8.72 2.89 -42.05
N GLU A 207 9.75 2.15 -42.50
CA GLU A 207 9.61 1.15 -43.56
C GLU A 207 9.22 -0.24 -43.03
N LEU A 208 9.58 -0.58 -41.78
CA LEU A 208 9.23 -1.87 -41.16
C LEU A 208 7.72 -2.03 -40.91
N GLN A 209 7.00 -0.93 -40.65
CA GLN A 209 5.54 -0.99 -40.44
C GLN A 209 4.74 -1.18 -41.74
N LYS A 210 5.30 -0.87 -42.91
CA LYS A 210 4.58 -1.04 -44.19
C LYS A 210 4.62 -2.47 -44.71
N GLU A 211 5.70 -3.22 -44.47
CA GLU A 211 5.81 -4.62 -44.91
C GLU A 211 4.89 -5.56 -44.13
N GLU A 212 4.70 -5.37 -42.82
CA GLU A 212 3.78 -6.22 -42.04
C GLU A 212 2.31 -6.07 -42.47
N THR A 213 1.86 -4.85 -42.82
CA THR A 213 0.49 -4.65 -43.32
C THR A 213 0.26 -5.15 -44.74
N SER A 214 1.31 -5.32 -45.55
CA SER A 214 1.17 -5.78 -46.94
C SER A 214 1.21 -7.31 -47.07
N GLN A 215 1.76 -8.02 -46.09
CA GLN A 215 1.80 -9.49 -46.06
C GLN A 215 0.48 -10.11 -45.56
N MET A 216 -0.32 -9.40 -44.74
CA MET A 216 -1.60 -9.90 -44.20
C MET A 216 -2.83 -9.71 -45.12
N ALA A 217 -2.66 -9.09 -46.30
CA ALA A 217 -3.74 -8.88 -47.27
C ALA A 217 -3.74 -9.88 -48.45
N MET A 218 -2.83 -10.87 -48.44
CA MET A 218 -2.69 -11.89 -49.49
C MET A 218 -2.57 -13.33 -48.94
N ASP A 219 -3.17 -13.61 -47.78
CA ASP A 219 -3.50 -14.98 -47.34
C ASP A 219 -4.95 -15.04 -46.82
#